data_AF-A0A357CXE3-F1
#
_entry.id   AF-A0A357CXE3-F1
#
_cell.length_a   1.000
_cell.length_b   1.000
_cell.length_c   1.000
_cell.angle_alpha   90.00
_cell.angle_beta   90.00
_cell.angle_gamma   90.00
#
_symmetry.space_group_name_H-M   'P 1'
#
loop_
_entity.id
_entity.type
_entity.pdbx_description
1 polymer ?
#
loop_
_entity_poly.entity_id
_entity_poly.type
_entity_poly.pdbx_seq_one_letter_code
_entity_poly.pdbx_strand_id
1 'polypeptide(L)'
;MLMTIFPAVFLTTFCILLNLIKILYGLFNDNERGILTDGFVSMGQFLALGYLMLFFVGFIATITEWRNINTTTFKKLIYMFTFPLFMLTYIPISLQAVFKKVEWVPIEHTVTTSIDELKEK
;
A
#
# COMPACT_ATOMS: atom_id res chain seq x y z
N MET A 1 -1.14 -4.85 -17.28
CA MET A 1 -0.79 -4.51 -15.88
C MET A 1 -1.21 -5.55 -14.86
N LEU A 2 -2.29 -6.32 -15.08
CA LEU A 2 -2.71 -7.39 -14.16
C LEU A 2 -1.60 -8.44 -13.92
N MET A 3 -0.82 -8.78 -14.95
CA MET A 3 0.31 -9.71 -14.85
C MET A 3 1.56 -9.17 -14.13
N THR A 4 1.77 -7.86 -14.01
CA THR A 4 3.00 -7.30 -13.40
C THR A 4 2.87 -7.09 -11.90
N ILE A 5 1.67 -6.76 -11.40
CA ILE A 5 1.44 -6.47 -9.98
C ILE A 5 1.05 -7.73 -9.21
N PHE A 6 0.37 -8.69 -9.87
CA PHE A 6 -0.11 -9.91 -9.23
C PHE A 6 0.99 -10.73 -8.51
N PRO A 7 2.18 -10.98 -9.11
CA PRO A 7 3.25 -11.70 -8.43
C PRO A 7 3.73 -10.99 -7.16
N ALA A 8 3.83 -9.66 -7.20
CA ALA A 8 4.26 -8.86 -6.06
C ALA A 8 3.24 -8.92 -4.91
N VAL A 9 1.94 -8.83 -5.22
CA VAL A 9 0.87 -8.96 -4.23
C VAL A 9 0.88 -10.35 -3.60
N PHE A 10 1.00 -11.42 -4.41
CA PHE A 10 1.05 -12.78 -3.89
C PHE A 10 2.26 -13.00 -2.97
N LEU A 11 3.45 -12.58 -3.39
CA LEU A 11 4.67 -12.65 -2.59
C LEU A 11 4.52 -11.86 -1.27
N THR A 12 3.96 -10.65 -1.34
CA THR A 12 3.73 -9.80 -0.16
C THR A 12 2.80 -10.49 0.84
N THR A 13 1.67 -11.02 0.38
CA THR A 13 0.75 -11.75 1.24
C THR A 13 1.42 -12.99 1.83
N PHE A 14 2.16 -13.75 1.03
CA PHE A 14 2.86 -14.95 1.50
C PHE A 14 3.92 -14.62 2.57
N CYS A 15 4.71 -13.57 2.38
CA CYS A 15 5.67 -13.10 3.38
C CYS A 15 5.00 -12.71 4.70
N ILE A 16 3.85 -12.00 4.64
CA ILE A 16 3.08 -11.65 5.84
C ILE A 16 2.60 -12.93 6.55
N LEU A 17 2.05 -13.90 5.82
CA LEU A 17 1.59 -15.17 6.38
C LEU A 17 2.72 -15.95 7.06
N LEU A 18 3.89 -16.08 6.43
CA LEU A 18 5.04 -16.79 7.01
C LEU A 18 5.52 -16.13 8.31
N ASN A 19 5.58 -14.79 8.35
CA ASN A 19 5.98 -14.08 9.56
C ASN A 19 4.93 -14.20 10.68
N LEU A 20 3.63 -14.21 10.35
CA LEU A 20 2.58 -14.48 11.32
C LEU A 20 2.68 -15.90 11.89
N ILE A 21 2.97 -16.91 11.06
CA ILE A 21 3.18 -18.29 11.52
C ILE A 21 4.38 -18.36 12.48
N LYS A 22 5.49 -17.68 12.17
CA LYS A 22 6.65 -17.61 13.08
C LYS A 22 6.29 -17.00 14.44
N ILE A 23 5.57 -15.88 14.43
CA ILE A 23 5.12 -15.21 15.67
C ILE A 23 4.21 -16.13 16.49
N LEU A 24 3.22 -16.77 15.85
CA LEU A 24 2.32 -17.71 16.52
C LEU A 24 3.07 -18.92 17.08
N TYR A 25 3.96 -19.52 16.29
CA TYR A 25 4.75 -20.67 16.72
C TYR A 25 5.63 -20.33 17.94
N GLY A 26 6.29 -19.16 17.93
CA GLY A 26 7.09 -18.69 19.05
C GLY A 26 6.28 -18.31 20.29
N LEU A 27 4.98 -18.02 20.16
CA LEU A 27 4.08 -17.78 21.29
C LEU A 27 3.67 -19.07 22.01
N PHE A 28 3.49 -20.17 21.26
CA PHE A 28 3.07 -21.46 21.83
C PHE A 28 4.24 -22.31 22.35
N ASN A 29 5.47 -22.04 21.91
CA ASN A 29 6.66 -22.77 22.33
C ASN A 29 7.62 -21.87 23.13
N ASP A 30 7.50 -21.91 24.45
CA ASP A 30 8.32 -21.11 25.38
C ASP A 30 9.83 -21.33 25.24
N ASN A 31 10.25 -22.50 24.74
CA ASN A 31 11.65 -22.83 24.50
C ASN A 31 12.23 -22.15 23.25
N GLU A 32 11.40 -21.54 22.39
CA GLU A 32 11.78 -20.99 21.09
C GLU A 32 11.50 -19.48 20.97
N ARG A 33 11.71 -18.72 22.06
CA ARG A 33 11.53 -17.26 22.10
C ARG A 33 12.34 -16.50 21.03
N GLY A 34 13.44 -17.06 20.54
CA GLY A 34 14.21 -16.50 19.42
C GLY A 34 13.41 -16.41 18.12
N ILE A 35 12.56 -17.41 17.84
CA ILE A 35 11.70 -17.41 16.65
C ILE A 35 10.62 -16.32 16.75
N LEU A 36 10.12 -16.08 17.96
CA LEU A 36 9.16 -15.01 18.21
C LEU A 36 9.79 -13.64 17.90
N THR A 37 10.98 -13.37 18.43
CA THR A 37 11.68 -12.10 18.19
C THR A 37 12.02 -11.92 16.71
N ASP A 38 12.48 -12.99 16.05
CA ASP A 38 12.81 -12.97 14.63
C ASP A 38 11.57 -12.72 13.77
N GLY A 39 10.42 -13.27 14.14
CA GLY A 39 9.13 -13.03 13.49
C GLY A 39 8.72 -11.57 13.53
N PHE A 40 8.81 -10.92 14.71
CA PHE A 40 8.51 -9.50 14.85
C PHE A 40 9.50 -8.60 14.10
N VAL A 41 10.80 -8.88 14.20
CA VAL A 41 11.84 -8.12 13.52
C VAL A 41 11.67 -8.23 12.01
N SER A 42 11.47 -9.46 11.49
CA SER A 42 11.28 -9.70 10.05
C SER A 42 10.02 -9.03 9.52
N MET A 43 8.91 -9.10 10.27
CA MET A 43 7.66 -8.41 9.91
C MET A 43 7.85 -6.89 9.90
N GLY A 44 8.48 -6.34 10.95
CA GLY A 44 8.75 -4.91 11.06
C GLY A 44 9.65 -4.40 9.94
N GLN A 45 10.73 -5.12 9.63
CA GLN A 45 11.63 -4.81 8.52
C GLN A 45 10.91 -4.85 7.18
N PHE A 46 10.09 -5.87 6.93
CA PHE A 46 9.31 -5.98 5.70
C PHE A 46 8.38 -4.79 5.50
N LEU A 47 7.61 -4.42 6.54
CA LEU A 47 6.70 -3.28 6.50
C LEU A 47 7.44 -1.95 6.36
N ALA A 48 8.55 -1.77 7.09
CA ALA A 48 9.35 -0.54 7.05
C ALA A 48 10.00 -0.33 5.68
N LEU A 49 10.62 -1.37 5.11
CA LEU A 49 11.24 -1.29 3.79
C LEU A 49 10.20 -1.10 2.70
N GLY A 50 9.06 -1.78 2.79
CA GLY A 50 7.93 -1.57 1.86
C GLY A 50 7.39 -0.14 1.92
N TYR A 51 7.22 0.41 3.13
CA TYR A 51 6.83 1.80 3.32
C TYR A 51 7.84 2.77 2.70
N LEU A 52 9.14 2.59 2.98
CA LEU A 52 10.19 3.46 2.45
C LEU A 52 10.30 3.41 0.93
N MET A 53 10.15 2.22 0.34
CA MET A 53 10.13 2.06 -1.12
C MET A 53 8.97 2.84 -1.75
N LEU A 54 7.75 2.66 -1.23
CA LEU A 54 6.56 3.39 -1.72
C LEU A 54 6.69 4.89 -1.49
N PHE A 55 7.24 5.30 -0.34
CA PHE A 55 7.52 6.69 -0.04
C PHE A 55 8.48 7.29 -1.08
N PHE A 56 9.55 6.57 -1.44
CA PHE A 56 10.51 7.04 -2.43
C PHE A 56 9.88 7.18 -3.83
N VAL A 57 9.04 6.23 -4.23
CA VAL A 57 8.27 6.31 -5.48
C VAL A 57 7.34 7.53 -5.46
N GLY A 58 6.60 7.72 -4.37
CA GLY A 58 5.72 8.89 -4.20
C GLY A 58 6.47 10.21 -4.15
N PHE A 59 7.66 10.24 -3.53
CA PHE A 59 8.55 11.39 -3.47
C PHE A 59 9.03 11.80 -4.86
N ILE A 60 9.51 10.84 -5.67
CA ILE A 60 9.90 11.10 -7.05
C ILE A 60 8.72 11.70 -7.81
N ALA A 61 7.55 11.05 -7.80
CA ALA A 61 6.37 11.52 -8.49
C ALA A 61 5.95 12.93 -8.05
N THR A 62 6.05 13.23 -6.74
CA THR A 62 5.71 14.54 -6.19
C THR A 62 6.67 15.63 -6.66
N ILE A 63 7.98 15.35 -6.74
CA ILE A 63 8.98 16.30 -7.23
C ILE A 63 8.85 16.50 -8.74
N THR A 64 8.72 15.42 -9.51
CA THR A 64 8.63 15.50 -10.98
C THR A 64 7.36 16.22 -11.42
N GLU A 65 6.24 15.97 -10.73
CA GLU A 65 4.94 16.56 -11.03
C GLU A 65 4.62 17.78 -10.15
N TRP A 66 5.63 18.40 -9.53
CA TRP A 66 5.42 19.43 -8.51
C TRP A 66 4.51 20.58 -8.99
N ARG A 67 4.61 20.98 -10.26
CA ARG A 67 3.80 22.06 -10.86
C ARG A 67 2.43 21.61 -11.36
N ASN A 68 2.23 20.32 -11.55
CA ASN A 68 0.97 19.74 -12.05
C ASN A 68 0.04 19.31 -10.91
N ILE A 69 0.57 19.12 -9.70
CA ILE A 69 -0.23 18.83 -8.52
C ILE A 69 -0.83 20.16 -7.99
N ASN A 70 -2.11 20.40 -8.30
CA ASN A 70 -2.87 21.59 -7.88
C ASN A 70 -3.35 21.47 -6.42
N THR A 71 -2.43 21.67 -5.47
CA THR A 71 -2.72 21.72 -4.04
C THR A 71 -1.68 22.54 -3.29
N THR A 72 -1.92 22.83 -2.01
CA THR A 72 -0.96 23.58 -1.19
C THR A 72 0.30 22.76 -0.92
N THR A 73 1.46 23.42 -0.81
CA THR A 73 2.75 22.76 -0.53
C THR A 73 2.69 21.87 0.71
N PHE A 74 1.99 22.32 1.76
CA PHE A 74 1.78 21.54 2.97
C PHE A 74 1.04 20.22 2.71
N LYS A 75 -0.01 20.25 1.89
CA LYS A 75 -0.74 19.04 1.50
C LYS A 75 0.11 18.09 0.66
N LYS A 76 0.93 18.61 -0.28
CA LYS A 76 1.86 17.76 -1.07
C LYS A 76 2.78 16.96 -0.16
N LEU A 77 3.37 17.62 0.84
CA LEU A 77 4.28 16.98 1.79
C LEU A 77 3.55 15.92 2.62
N ILE A 78 2.38 16.24 3.20
CA ILE A 78 1.60 15.26 3.96
C ILE A 78 1.19 14.06 3.10
N TYR A 79 0.72 14.32 1.88
CA TYR A 79 0.24 13.27 0.97
C TYR A 79 1.33 12.30 0.56
N MET A 80 2.59 12.75 0.51
CA MET A 80 3.72 11.86 0.31
C MET A 80 3.89 10.84 1.45
N PHE A 81 3.60 11.21 2.70
CA PHE A 81 3.64 10.27 3.84
C PHE A 81 2.39 9.40 3.93
N THR A 82 1.22 9.91 3.52
CA THR A 82 -0.02 9.11 3.53
C THR A 82 -0.15 8.21 2.30
N PHE A 83 0.59 8.48 1.21
CA PHE A 83 0.58 7.67 -0.01
C PHE A 83 0.95 6.20 0.23
N PRO A 84 2.04 5.85 0.93
CA PRO A 84 2.35 4.46 1.26
C PRO A 84 1.24 3.76 2.03
N LEU A 85 0.62 4.45 3.00
CA LEU A 85 -0.49 3.90 3.79
C LEU A 85 -1.72 3.64 2.90
N PHE A 86 -2.04 4.57 2.01
CA PHE A 86 -3.09 4.38 0.99
C PHE A 86 -2.78 3.16 0.12
N MET A 87 -1.54 3.01 -0.36
CA MET A 87 -1.14 1.86 -1.16
C MET A 87 -1.24 0.53 -0.40
N LEU A 88 -0.97 0.50 0.92
CA LEU A 88 -1.14 -0.71 1.73
C LEU A 88 -2.60 -1.18 1.80
N THR A 89 -3.59 -0.29 1.63
CA THR A 89 -5.02 -0.69 1.56
C THR A 89 -5.33 -1.57 0.34
N TYR A 90 -4.47 -1.56 -0.69
CA TYR A 90 -4.64 -2.44 -1.83
C TYR A 90 -4.37 -3.91 -1.49
N ILE A 91 -3.66 -4.23 -0.41
CA ILE A 91 -3.44 -5.62 0.03
C ILE A 91 -4.79 -6.29 0.33
N PRO A 92 -5.62 -5.82 1.28
CA PRO A 92 -6.92 -6.44 1.55
C PRO A 92 -7.89 -6.35 0.36
N ILE A 93 -7.87 -5.25 -0.40
CA ILE A 93 -8.70 -5.10 -1.61
C ILE A 93 -8.36 -6.18 -2.64
N SER A 94 -7.07 -6.42 -2.89
CA SER A 94 -6.61 -7.41 -3.86
C SER A 94 -6.94 -8.83 -3.42
N LEU A 95 -6.82 -9.14 -2.12
CA LEU A 95 -7.24 -10.45 -1.58
C LEU A 95 -8.74 -10.67 -1.78
N GLN A 96 -9.56 -9.68 -1.47
CA GLN A 96 -11.01 -9.75 -1.66
C GLN A 96 -11.40 -9.90 -3.14
N ALA A 97 -10.65 -9.25 -4.04
CA ALA A 97 -10.89 -9.29 -5.48
C ALA A 97 -10.69 -10.68 -6.09
N VAL A 98 -9.84 -11.54 -5.51
CA VAL A 98 -9.67 -12.93 -5.99
C VAL A 98 -10.94 -13.76 -5.77
N PHE A 99 -11.69 -13.48 -4.70
CA PHE A 99 -12.89 -14.24 -4.34
C PHE A 99 -14.20 -13.62 -4.86
N LYS A 100 -14.17 -12.38 -5.35
CA LYS A 100 -15.33 -11.69 -5.93
C LYS A 100 -15.24 -11.69 -7.44
N LYS A 101 -16.38 -11.83 -8.12
CA LYS A 101 -16.49 -11.48 -9.54
C LYS A 101 -16.46 -9.95 -9.64
N VAL A 102 -15.25 -9.41 -9.82
CA VAL A 102 -15.05 -7.97 -10.02
C VAL A 102 -15.39 -7.69 -11.48
N GLU A 103 -16.64 -7.32 -11.71
CA GLU A 103 -17.09 -6.80 -13.01
C GLU A 103 -16.98 -5.29 -13.00
N TRP A 104 -16.69 -4.71 -14.17
CA TRP A 104 -16.76 -3.27 -14.31
C TRP A 104 -18.24 -2.85 -14.24
N VAL A 105 -18.57 -2.00 -13.27
CA VAL A 105 -19.90 -1.40 -13.11
C VAL A 105 -19.77 0.08 -13.45
N PRO A 106 -20.70 0.68 -14.22
CA PRO A 106 -20.68 2.12 -14.46
C PRO A 106 -20.66 2.90 -13.14
N ILE A 107 -19.76 3.87 -13.05
CA ILE A 107 -19.70 4.78 -11.90
C ILE A 107 -20.68 5.91 -12.16
N GLU A 108 -21.67 6.08 -11.28
CA GLU A 108 -22.58 7.21 -11.37
C GLU A 108 -21.84 8.52 -11.04
N HIS A 109 -21.74 9.39 -12.04
CA HIS A 109 -21.17 10.73 -11.86
C HIS A 109 -22.27 11.66 -11.34
N THR A 110 -22.28 11.91 -10.03
CA THR A 110 -23.25 12.81 -9.37
C THR A 110 -22.85 14.29 -9.42
N VAL A 111 -21.64 14.59 -9.89
CA VAL A 111 -21.09 15.94 -9.98
C VAL A 111 -20.63 16.20 -11.41
N THR A 112 -21.17 17.24 -12.03
CA THR A 112 -20.71 17.78 -13.31
C THR A 112 -19.76 18.93 -13.04
N THR A 113 -18.46 18.70 -13.18
CA THR A 113 -17.44 19.75 -13.15
C THR A 113 -16.65 19.69 -14.45
N SER A 114 -16.47 20.83 -15.11
CA SER A 114 -15.70 20.89 -16.35
C SER A 114 -14.18 20.89 -16.08
N ILE A 115 -13.37 20.51 -17.08
CA ILE A 115 -11.91 20.57 -16.95
C ILE A 115 -11.43 22.01 -16.73
N ASP A 116 -12.14 22.98 -17.30
CA ASP A 116 -11.80 24.40 -17.17
C ASP A 116 -12.06 24.90 -15.74
N GLU A 117 -13.20 24.53 -15.15
CA GLU A 117 -13.51 24.81 -13.73
C GLU A 117 -12.50 24.21 -12.74
N LEU A 118 -11.84 23.10 -13.10
CA LEU A 118 -10.79 22.48 -12.29
C LEU A 118 -9.46 23.23 -12.33
N LYS A 119 -9.18 23.98 -13.39
CA LYS A 119 -7.93 24.73 -13.57
C LYS A 119 -7.96 26.11 -12.91
N GLU A 120 -9.14 26.64 -12.64
CA GLU A 120 -9.35 27.96 -12.02
C GLU A 120 -9.18 27.95 -10.48
N LYS A 121 -9.00 26.77 -9.86
CA LYS A 121 -8.76 26.59 -8.41
C LYS A 121 -7.29 26.33 -8.08
#